data_AF-A0A962IE55-F1
#
_entry.id   AF-A0A962IE55-F1
#
_cell.length_a   1.000
_cell.length_b   1.000
_cell.length_c   1.000
_cell.angle_alpha   90.00
_cell.angle_beta   90.00
_cell.angle_gamma   90.00
#
_symmetry.space_group_name_H-M   'P 1'
#
loop_
_entity.id
_entity.type
_entity.pdbx_description
1 polymer ?
#
loop_
_entity_poly.entity_id
_entity_poly.type
_entity_poly.pdbx_seq_one_letter_code
_entity_poly.pdbx_strand_id
1 'polypeptide(L)'
;LLVGLHRRSLGQSPLAQLDEQDRQHFARLLILLRLAILLNRTRAADAADAFQLRASRKGLTLRLDAGWLAARPLTRADLLQERDFLKPLGIALKVTSKRKESVGQG
;
A
#
# COMPACT_ATOMS: atom_id res chain seq x y z
N LEU A 1 -9.69 14.70 3.91
CA LEU A 1 -8.39 15.29 3.51
C LEU A 1 -7.49 14.39 2.64
N LEU A 2 -7.79 13.10 2.39
CA LEU A 2 -6.96 12.22 1.55
C LEU A 2 -7.60 11.74 0.23
N VAL A 3 -8.92 11.89 0.08
CA VAL A 3 -9.61 11.54 -1.18
C VAL A 3 -9.29 12.54 -2.30
N GLY A 4 -8.91 13.78 -1.96
CA GLY A 4 -8.61 14.85 -2.94
C GLY A 4 -7.13 15.03 -3.32
N LEU A 5 -6.18 14.56 -2.50
CA LEU A 5 -4.75 14.76 -2.78
C LEU A 5 -4.12 13.66 -3.67
N HIS A 6 -4.91 12.64 -4.03
CA HIS A 6 -4.46 11.45 -4.75
C HIS A 6 -4.28 11.63 -6.28
N ARG A 7 -4.65 12.79 -6.85
CA ARG A 7 -4.62 13.00 -8.30
C ARG A 7 -3.40 13.77 -8.81
N ARG A 8 -2.38 14.02 -7.99
CA ARG A 8 -1.12 14.58 -8.50
C ARG A 8 -0.26 13.47 -9.06
N SER A 9 -0.36 13.31 -10.38
CA SER A 9 0.64 12.64 -11.22
C SER A 9 2.04 13.10 -10.81
N LEU A 10 3.02 12.18 -10.86
CA LEU A 10 4.43 12.43 -10.55
C LEU A 10 5.01 13.63 -11.30
N GLY A 11 4.42 14.00 -12.45
CA GLY A 11 4.80 15.16 -13.24
C GLY A 11 4.65 16.53 -12.55
N GLN A 12 3.98 16.62 -11.40
CA GLN A 12 3.91 17.86 -10.59
C GLN A 12 4.38 17.65 -9.14
N SER A 13 5.05 16.53 -8.86
CA SER A 13 5.55 16.21 -7.53
C SER A 13 6.91 16.89 -7.30
N PRO A 14 7.21 17.39 -6.08
CA PRO A 14 8.56 17.83 -5.70
C PRO A 14 9.66 16.79 -6.00
N LEU A 15 9.27 15.52 -6.10
CA LEU A 15 10.13 14.39 -6.46
C LEU A 15 10.77 14.49 -7.85
N ALA A 16 10.21 15.29 -8.77
CA ALA A 16 10.76 15.47 -10.11
C ALA A 16 12.09 16.25 -10.11
N GLN A 17 12.34 17.06 -9.07
CA GLN A 17 13.57 17.85 -8.92
C GLN A 17 14.71 17.07 -8.25
N LEU A 18 14.39 15.91 -7.66
CA LEU A 18 15.38 15.03 -7.04
C LEU A 18 16.08 14.19 -8.09
N ASP A 19 17.33 13.82 -7.80
CA ASP A 19 18.02 12.79 -8.56
C ASP A 19 17.31 11.43 -8.44
N GLU A 20 17.68 10.48 -9.29
CA GLU A 20 16.97 9.19 -9.35
C GLU A 20 17.09 8.38 -8.04
N GLN A 21 18.21 8.49 -7.33
CA GLN A 21 18.43 7.73 -6.11
C GLN A 21 17.58 8.28 -4.96
N ASP A 22 17.56 9.59 -4.77
CA ASP A 22 16.76 10.26 -3.76
C ASP A 22 15.27 10.12 -4.06
N ARG A 23 14.89 10.25 -5.34
CA ARG A 23 13.51 10.01 -5.78
C ARG A 23 13.02 8.61 -5.40
N GLN A 24 13.85 7.58 -5.57
CA GLN A 24 13.50 6.22 -5.16
C GLN A 24 13.43 6.06 -3.64
N HIS A 25 14.33 6.67 -2.88
CA HIS A 25 14.27 6.63 -1.41
C HIS A 25 13.01 7.30 -0.88
N PHE A 26 12.70 8.51 -1.35
CA PHE A 26 11.49 9.23 -0.96
C PHE A 26 10.24 8.46 -1.37
N ALA A 27 10.20 7.87 -2.56
CA ALA A 27 9.08 7.06 -3.01
C ALA A 27 8.81 5.87 -2.08
N ARG A 28 9.87 5.18 -1.63
CA ARG A 28 9.78 4.06 -0.68
C ARG A 28 9.23 4.50 0.67
N LEU A 29 9.68 5.64 1.21
CA LEU A 29 9.17 6.16 2.47
C LEU A 29 7.71 6.62 2.33
N LEU A 30 7.40 7.30 1.23
CA LEU A 30 6.06 7.80 0.94
C LEU A 30 5.04 6.66 0.84
N ILE A 31 5.37 5.56 0.13
CA ILE A 31 4.45 4.43 0.05
C ILE A 31 4.26 3.74 1.40
N LEU A 32 5.30 3.60 2.22
CA LEU A 32 5.16 3.01 3.56
C LEU A 32 4.20 3.83 4.43
N LEU A 33 4.33 5.16 4.41
CA LEU A 33 3.43 6.06 5.12
C LEU A 33 1.99 5.96 4.59
N ARG A 34 1.81 5.95 3.28
CA ARG A 34 0.48 5.86 2.65
C ARG A 34 -0.19 4.53 2.95
N LEU A 35 0.55 3.42 2.88
CA LEU A 35 0.05 2.11 3.30
C LEU A 35 -0.31 2.09 4.78
N ALA A 36 0.52 2.67 5.66
CA ALA A 36 0.20 2.75 7.09
C ALA A 36 -1.11 3.50 7.34
N ILE A 37 -1.33 4.63 6.66
CA ILE A 37 -2.58 5.41 6.77
C ILE A 37 -3.77 4.62 6.21
N LEU A 38 -3.63 3.98 5.04
CA LEU A 38 -4.69 3.20 4.41
C LEU A 38 -5.12 2.01 5.27
N LEU A 39 -4.16 1.29 5.83
CA LEU A 39 -4.39 0.10 6.66
C LEU A 39 -4.94 0.47 8.05
N ASN A 40 -4.52 1.61 8.60
CA ASN A 40 -4.98 2.09 9.91
C ASN A 40 -6.30 2.87 9.86
N ARG A 41 -6.86 3.12 8.66
CA ARG A 41 -8.11 3.88 8.49
C ARG A 41 -9.32 3.19 9.12
N THR A 42 -9.28 1.86 9.27
CA THR A 42 -10.28 1.12 10.03
C THR A 42 -9.72 0.80 11.41
N ARG A 43 -10.21 1.51 12.42
CA ARG A 43 -9.89 1.38 13.85
C ARG A 43 -10.45 0.06 14.45
N ALA A 44 -10.24 -1.05 13.74
CA ALA A 44 -10.61 -2.38 14.22
C ALA A 44 -9.42 -2.96 14.97
N ALA A 45 -9.63 -3.38 16.21
CA ALA A 45 -8.62 -3.94 17.10
C ALA A 45 -7.86 -5.14 16.48
N ASP A 46 -8.42 -5.80 15.46
CA ASP A 46 -7.83 -6.93 14.74
C ASP A 46 -6.91 -6.57 13.55
N ALA A 47 -6.61 -5.28 13.32
CA ALA A 47 -5.86 -4.86 12.13
C ALA A 47 -4.43 -5.45 12.08
N ALA A 48 -3.81 -5.76 13.23
CA ALA A 48 -2.44 -6.23 13.30
C ALA A 48 -2.21 -7.60 12.64
N ASP A 49 -3.18 -8.53 12.71
CA ASP A 49 -3.06 -9.87 12.10
C ASP A 49 -3.60 -9.95 10.66
N ALA A 50 -4.29 -8.89 10.23
CA ALA A 50 -4.95 -8.83 8.94
C ALA A 50 -3.97 -8.63 7.77
N PHE A 51 -2.72 -8.22 8.02
CA PHE A 51 -1.76 -7.94 6.96
C PHE A 51 -0.31 -8.31 7.26
N GLN A 52 0.47 -8.56 6.22
CA GLN A 52 1.93 -8.73 6.26
C GLN A 52 2.56 -7.95 5.12
N LEU A 53 3.60 -7.17 5.39
CA LEU A 53 4.36 -6.43 4.38
C LEU A 53 5.77 -7.01 4.27
N ARG A 54 6.21 -7.31 3.04
CA ARG A 54 7.59 -7.70 2.74
C ARG A 54 8.19 -6.73 1.73
N ALA A 55 9.36 -6.19 2.06
CA ALA A 55 10.15 -5.36 1.14
C ALA A 55 11.22 -6.18 0.43
N SER A 56 11.52 -5.81 -0.80
CA SER A 56 12.58 -6.35 -1.63
C SER A 56 13.26 -5.23 -2.42
N ARG A 57 14.38 -5.52 -3.09
CA ARG A 57 15.04 -4.50 -3.95
C ARG A 57 14.11 -3.97 -5.04
N LYS A 58 13.23 -4.81 -5.58
CA LYS A 58 12.32 -4.51 -6.70
C LYS A 58 10.95 -3.97 -6.27
N GLY A 59 10.69 -3.84 -4.96
CA GLY A 59 9.45 -3.26 -4.44
C GLY A 59 8.85 -4.03 -3.25
N LEU A 60 7.54 -3.90 -3.07
CA LEU A 60 6.79 -4.29 -1.89
C LEU A 60 5.76 -5.39 -2.20
N THR A 61 5.63 -6.36 -1.31
CA THR A 61 4.54 -7.34 -1.32
C THR A 61 3.69 -7.18 -0.07
N LEU A 62 2.44 -6.79 -0.25
CA LEU A 62 1.44 -6.67 0.79
C LEU A 62 0.51 -7.89 0.73
N ARG A 63 0.54 -8.71 1.79
CA ARG A 63 -0.41 -9.80 2.00
C ARG A 63 -1.54 -9.33 2.91
N LEU A 64 -2.78 -9.56 2.51
CA LEU A 64 -3.98 -9.16 3.24
C LEU A 64 -4.88 -10.38 3.44
N ASP A 65 -5.71 -10.38 4.47
CA ASP A 65 -6.81 -11.33 4.54
C ASP A 65 -7.85 -11.09 3.42
N ALA A 66 -8.32 -12.17 2.79
CA ALA A 66 -9.27 -12.11 1.69
C ALA A 66 -10.63 -11.53 2.13
N GLY A 67 -11.13 -11.93 3.31
CA GLY A 67 -12.39 -11.43 3.86
C GLY A 67 -12.29 -9.96 4.24
N TRP A 68 -11.16 -9.57 4.84
CA TRP A 68 -10.87 -8.18 5.18
C TRP A 68 -10.85 -7.26 3.96
N LEU A 69 -10.23 -7.71 2.86
CA LEU A 69 -10.16 -6.95 1.61
C LEU A 69 -11.50 -6.92 0.88
N ALA A 70 -12.25 -8.03 0.88
CA ALA A 70 -13.59 -8.09 0.30
C ALA A 70 -14.57 -7.14 1.01
N ALA A 71 -14.47 -7.02 2.34
CA ALA A 71 -15.27 -6.09 3.14
C ALA A 71 -14.87 -4.60 2.94
N ARG A 72 -13.78 -4.31 2.23
CA ARG A 72 -13.21 -2.95 2.08
C ARG A 72 -12.90 -2.61 0.61
N PRO A 73 -13.91 -2.47 -0.24
CA PRO A 73 -13.72 -2.17 -1.67
C PRO A 73 -12.99 -0.84 -1.93
N LEU A 74 -13.18 0.17 -1.08
CA LEU A 74 -12.45 1.44 -1.17
C LEU A 74 -10.95 1.25 -0.92
N THR A 75 -10.58 0.49 0.09
CA THR A 75 -9.17 0.16 0.35
C THR A 75 -8.55 -0.59 -0.83
N ARG A 76 -9.30 -1.49 -1.47
CA ARG A 76 -8.83 -2.16 -2.70
C ARG A 76 -8.57 -1.17 -3.83
N ALA A 77 -9.46 -0.22 -4.05
CA ALA A 77 -9.29 0.82 -5.06
C ALA A 77 -8.07 1.71 -4.75
N ASP A 78 -7.91 2.13 -3.49
CA ASP A 78 -6.77 2.92 -3.02
C ASP A 78 -5.44 2.16 -3.27
N LEU A 79 -5.37 0.86 -2.96
CA LEU A 79 -4.18 0.02 -3.19
C LEU A 79 -3.82 -0.14 -4.68
N LEU A 80 -4.82 -0.21 -5.57
CA LEU A 80 -4.59 -0.24 -7.02
C LEU A 80 -3.97 1.08 -7.49
N GLN A 81 -4.45 2.19 -6.97
CA GLN A 81 -3.90 3.51 -7.28
C GLN A 81 -2.47 3.67 -6.78
N GLU A 82 -2.15 3.19 -5.58
CA GLU A 82 -0.77 3.19 -5.07
C GLU A 82 0.19 2.40 -5.97
N ARG A 83 -0.25 1.24 -6.48
CA ARG A 83 0.54 0.46 -7.43
C ARG A 83 0.82 1.25 -8.69
N ASP A 84 -0.18 1.94 -9.22
CA ASP A 84 -0.04 2.70 -10.46
C ASP A 84 0.79 3.98 -10.25
N PHE A 85 0.75 4.57 -9.05
CA PHE A 85 1.65 5.66 -8.63
C PHE A 85 3.12 5.22 -8.59
N LEU A 86 3.41 3.98 -8.18
CA LEU A 86 4.79 3.48 -8.06
C LEU A 86 5.41 3.00 -9.37
N LYS A 87 4.59 2.63 -10.37
CA LYS A 87 5.07 2.09 -11.65
C LYS A 87 6.12 2.98 -12.35
N PRO A 88 5.92 4.30 -12.51
CA PRO A 88 6.90 5.14 -13.21
C PRO A 88 8.22 5.31 -12.45
N LEU A 89 8.26 4.93 -11.16
CA LEU A 89 9.43 4.99 -10.29
C LEU A 89 10.19 3.65 -10.25
N GLY A 90 9.79 2.67 -11.07
CA GLY A 90 10.40 1.34 -11.10
C GLY A 90 10.13 0.49 -9.86
N ILE A 91 9.19 0.90 -8.99
CA ILE A 91 8.84 0.19 -7.76
C ILE A 91 7.57 -0.64 -7.99
N ALA A 92 7.65 -1.95 -7.80
CA ALA A 92 6.47 -2.81 -7.88
C ALA A 92 5.74 -2.90 -6.53
N LEU A 93 4.42 -2.71 -6.53
CA LEU A 93 3.55 -3.08 -5.41
C LEU A 93 2.71 -4.29 -5.79
N LYS A 94 2.93 -5.42 -5.10
CA LYS A 94 2.15 -6.64 -5.26
C LYS A 94 1.20 -6.80 -4.09
N VAL A 95 -0.10 -6.95 -4.37
CA VAL A 95 -1.12 -7.24 -3.36
C VAL A 95 -1.56 -8.69 -3.53
N THR A 96 -1.51 -9.47 -2.45
CA THR A 96 -1.95 -10.88 -2.44
C THR A 96 -2.88 -11.12 -1.27
N SER A 97 -3.83 -12.04 -1.41
CA SER A 97 -4.74 -12.42 -0.32
C SER A 97 -4.37 -13.77 0.30
N LYS A 98 -4.43 -13.88 1.62
CA LYS A 98 -4.47 -15.15 2.37
C LYS A 98 -5.91 -15.42 2.83
N ARG A 99 -6.32 -16.67 2.93
CA ARG A 99 -7.57 -17.04 3.63
C ARG A 99 -7.23 -17.11 5.12
N LYS A 100 -7.99 -16.47 6.01
CA LYS A 100 -7.91 -16.75 7.45
C LYS A 100 -8.21 -18.24 7.62
N GLU A 101 -7.20 -19.05 7.90
CA GLU A 101 -7.44 -20.43 8.36
C GLU A 101 -8.15 -20.31 9.71
N SER A 102 -9.37 -20.85 9.77
CA SER A 102 -10.09 -21.04 11.01
C SER A 102 -9.22 -21.93 11.89
N VAL A 103 -8.54 -21.35 12.87
CA VAL A 103 -8.01 -22.12 14.00
C VAL A 103 -9.24 -22.74 14.63
N GLY A 104 -9.39 -24.05 14.44
CA GLY A 104 -10.42 -24.85 15.09
C GLY A 104 -10.28 -24.64 16.59
N GLN A 105 -11.34 -24.12 17.20
CA GLN A 105 -11.55 -24.28 18.63
C GLN A 105 -11.78 -25.77 18.86
N GLY A 106 -10.85 -26.39 19.58
CA GLY A 106 -11.04 -27.67 20.27
C GLY A 106 -11.10 -27.40 21.76
#